data_AF-A0A958TIQ2-F1
#
_entry.id   AF-A0A958TIQ2-F1
#
_cell.length_a   1.000
_cell.length_b   1.000
_cell.length_c   1.000
_cell.angle_alpha   90.00
_cell.angle_beta   90.00
_cell.angle_gamma   90.00
#
_symmetry.space_group_name_H-M   'P 1'
#
loop_
_entity.id
_entity.type
_entity.pdbx_description
1 polymer ?
#
loop_
_entity_poly.entity_id
_entity_poly.type
_entity_poly.pdbx_seq_one_letter_code
_entity_poly.pdbx_strand_id
1 'polypeptide(L)'
;AAGITIYAPAIILSVVLDWNLNLLIILIGVLVIVYTVSGGTKAVSITQKQQMAVIFTGMFIAFFIIVSKLPEGITFTKALDIAGASGKMNILNFSFDFDNRYTFWSGIIGGSFLALSYFGTDQSQVQRYLSGKSVKEMQLGLLFNGLLKVPMQFFILLVGVMVFVFYQFNPSPVNFNPETTELVSNSSYANEYKAIEQEQHTIFEKKQALINSYITTKDESLTTQIQQINKADRENRNKAKAIIKKANTEKSLAIESNDKDYVFIHFILNNLPRGLIGLLLAVILSAAMSSTASELNALSSTTTMDLYKRNFAQDKSEKHYLNVSKWMTLAWGILAIIIACIAYLADNLIQLVNIIGSIFYGNVLGIFLLAFFFKYVKGNAVFIAALITQAIVIIGWWYDWMPYLWLNLFGCGLVIGMACILQLFNTEKNISIS
;
A
#
# COMPACT_ATOMS: atom_id res chain seq x y z
N ALA A 1 -9.92 -0.42 -1.74
CA ALA A 1 -8.80 0.48 -2.13
C ALA A 1 -9.10 1.94 -1.82
N ALA A 2 -10.16 2.55 -2.39
CA ALA A 2 -10.48 3.98 -2.22
C ALA A 2 -10.45 4.49 -0.76
N GLY A 3 -11.12 3.83 0.19
CA GLY A 3 -11.09 4.25 1.60
C GLY A 3 -9.68 4.27 2.21
N ILE A 4 -8.85 3.26 1.91
CA ILE A 4 -7.45 3.20 2.36
C ILE A 4 -6.64 4.37 1.80
N THR A 5 -6.88 4.75 0.54
CA THR A 5 -6.19 5.90 -0.08
C THR A 5 -6.60 7.25 0.50
N ILE A 6 -7.79 7.36 1.12
CA ILE A 6 -8.21 8.57 1.87
C ILE A 6 -7.62 8.55 3.29
N TYR A 7 -7.59 7.38 3.92
CA TYR A 7 -7.07 7.18 5.28
C TYR A 7 -5.58 7.50 5.40
N ALA A 8 -4.76 7.00 4.47
CA ALA A 8 -3.30 7.16 4.49
C ALA A 8 -2.81 8.62 4.65
N PRO A 9 -3.23 9.59 3.81
CA PRO A 9 -2.82 11.00 3.99
C PRO A 9 -3.46 11.65 5.23
N ALA A 10 -4.64 11.19 5.65
CA ALA A 10 -5.36 11.76 6.79
C ALA A 10 -4.62 11.47 8.10
N ILE A 11 -4.07 10.26 8.28
CA ILE A 11 -3.18 9.95 9.41
C ILE A 11 -1.98 10.88 9.41
N ILE A 12 -1.37 11.09 8.24
CA ILE A 12 -0.15 11.91 8.20
C ILE A 12 -0.48 13.35 8.59
N LEU A 13 -1.58 13.89 8.07
CA LEU A 13 -2.01 15.24 8.40
C LEU A 13 -2.51 15.38 9.84
N SER A 14 -3.09 14.33 10.44
CA SER A 14 -3.57 14.40 11.83
C SER A 14 -2.40 14.60 12.78
N VAL A 15 -1.32 13.86 12.56
CA VAL A 15 -0.09 13.99 13.34
C VAL A 15 0.60 15.34 13.11
N VAL A 16 0.60 15.83 11.88
CA VAL A 16 1.33 17.06 11.53
C VAL A 16 0.58 18.32 11.98
N LEU A 17 -0.75 18.32 11.85
CA LEU A 17 -1.60 19.47 12.19
C LEU A 17 -2.14 19.41 13.62
N ASP A 18 -1.97 18.27 14.31
CA ASP A 18 -2.61 17.97 15.59
C ASP A 18 -4.14 18.05 15.50
N TRP A 19 -4.69 17.53 14.41
CA TRP A 19 -6.13 17.57 14.10
C TRP A 19 -6.75 16.18 14.23
N ASN A 20 -8.03 16.14 14.59
CA ASN A 20 -8.77 14.88 14.67
C ASN A 20 -8.73 14.11 13.33
N LEU A 21 -8.31 12.84 13.39
CA LEU A 21 -8.16 11.98 12.21
C LEU A 21 -9.45 11.85 11.40
N ASN A 22 -10.58 11.60 12.06
CA ASN A 22 -11.87 11.44 11.38
C ASN A 22 -12.31 12.72 10.67
N LEU A 23 -12.05 13.89 11.27
CA LEU A 23 -12.31 15.17 10.63
C LEU A 23 -11.47 15.32 9.36
N LEU A 24 -10.18 14.99 9.39
CA LEU A 24 -9.31 15.04 8.22
C LEU A 24 -9.70 14.06 7.13
N ILE A 25 -10.11 12.84 7.49
CA ILE A 25 -10.66 11.85 6.54
C ILE A 25 -11.85 12.44 5.78
N ILE A 26 -12.78 13.07 6.51
CA ILE A 26 -13.96 13.70 5.92
C ILE A 26 -13.55 14.87 5.01
N LEU A 27 -12.67 15.76 5.48
CA LEU A 27 -12.24 16.93 4.70
C LEU A 27 -11.53 16.53 3.39
N ILE A 28 -10.57 15.60 3.47
CA ILE A 28 -9.83 15.11 2.30
C ILE A 28 -10.79 14.38 1.35
N GLY A 29 -11.66 13.52 1.88
CA GLY A 29 -12.63 12.79 1.08
C GLY A 29 -13.60 13.71 0.34
N VAL A 30 -14.17 14.71 1.03
CA VAL A 30 -15.05 15.71 0.41
C VAL A 30 -14.32 16.49 -0.66
N LEU A 31 -13.08 16.93 -0.39
CA LEU A 31 -12.26 17.62 -1.38
C LEU A 31 -12.03 16.75 -2.63
N VAL A 32 -11.74 15.45 -2.43
CA VAL A 32 -11.57 14.50 -3.53
C VAL A 32 -12.84 14.36 -4.36
N ILE A 33 -13.99 14.20 -3.70
CA ILE A 33 -15.28 14.07 -4.36
C ILE A 33 -15.57 15.31 -5.20
N VAL A 34 -15.44 16.51 -4.61
CA VAL A 34 -15.75 17.77 -5.29
C VAL A 34 -14.93 17.91 -6.58
N TYR A 35 -13.62 17.67 -6.54
CA TYR A 35 -12.80 17.82 -7.74
C TYR A 35 -13.07 16.71 -8.77
N THR A 36 -13.36 15.49 -8.31
CA THR A 36 -13.64 14.36 -9.22
C THR A 36 -14.97 14.55 -9.95
N VAL A 37 -16.02 14.95 -9.23
CA VAL A 37 -17.37 15.19 -9.78
C VAL A 37 -17.40 16.42 -10.70
N SER A 38 -16.69 17.50 -10.34
CA SER A 38 -16.67 18.72 -11.13
C SER A 38 -15.77 18.63 -12.36
N GLY A 39 -14.59 18.04 -12.21
CA GLY A 39 -13.56 18.03 -13.25
C GLY A 39 -13.62 16.85 -14.23
N GLY A 40 -14.17 15.70 -13.80
CA GLY A 40 -14.18 14.48 -14.60
C GLY A 40 -12.78 13.97 -14.96
N THR A 41 -12.72 12.97 -15.85
CA THR A 41 -11.46 12.28 -16.21
C THR A 41 -10.41 13.21 -16.82
N LYS A 42 -10.81 14.22 -17.60
CA LYS A 42 -9.90 15.18 -18.23
C LYS A 42 -9.18 16.05 -17.22
N ALA A 43 -9.90 16.64 -16.27
CA ALA A 43 -9.28 17.46 -15.22
C ALA A 43 -8.38 16.60 -14.33
N VAL A 44 -8.85 15.40 -13.95
CA VAL A 44 -8.09 14.43 -13.15
C VAL A 44 -6.76 14.08 -13.84
N SER A 45 -6.77 13.83 -15.15
CA SER A 45 -5.53 13.50 -15.88
C SER A 45 -4.51 14.65 -15.90
N ILE A 46 -4.97 15.90 -16.03
CA ILE A 46 -4.10 17.08 -16.02
C ILE A 46 -3.49 17.30 -14.63
N THR A 47 -4.30 17.21 -13.57
CA THR A 47 -3.81 17.38 -12.20
C THR A 47 -2.82 16.27 -11.83
N GLN A 48 -3.06 15.03 -12.25
CA GLN A 48 -2.14 13.91 -12.04
C GLN A 48 -0.74 14.17 -12.62
N LYS A 49 -0.65 14.78 -13.80
CA LYS A 49 0.64 15.14 -14.41
C LYS A 49 1.42 16.12 -13.53
N GLN A 50 0.74 17.14 -12.98
CA GLN A 50 1.36 18.14 -12.11
C GLN A 50 1.73 17.54 -10.74
N GLN A 51 0.83 16.73 -10.18
CA GLN A 51 1.05 16.00 -8.93
C GLN A 51 2.28 15.09 -9.02
N MET A 52 2.45 14.38 -10.13
CA MET A 52 3.64 13.56 -10.37
C MET A 52 4.93 14.40 -10.29
N ALA A 53 4.96 15.59 -10.89
CA ALA A 53 6.12 16.48 -10.80
C ALA A 53 6.40 16.91 -9.35
N VAL A 54 5.36 17.31 -8.60
CA VAL A 54 5.49 17.67 -7.18
C VAL A 54 6.03 16.49 -6.36
N ILE A 55 5.50 15.28 -6.57
CA ILE A 55 5.94 14.06 -5.88
C ILE A 55 7.42 13.79 -6.15
N PHE A 56 7.85 13.77 -7.42
CA PHE A 56 9.26 13.54 -7.76
C PHE A 56 10.16 14.60 -7.15
N THR A 57 9.86 15.89 -7.32
CA THR A 57 10.67 16.98 -6.78
C THR A 57 10.78 16.91 -5.26
N GLY A 58 9.66 16.72 -4.55
CA GLY A 58 9.67 16.62 -3.10
C GLY A 58 10.42 15.37 -2.60
N MET A 59 10.31 14.25 -3.31
CA MET A 59 11.04 13.02 -2.99
C MET A 59 12.56 13.19 -3.18
N PHE A 60 13.00 13.83 -4.27
CA PHE A 60 14.42 14.16 -4.48
C PHE A 60 14.95 15.09 -3.39
N ILE A 61 14.22 16.16 -3.06
CA ILE A 61 14.61 17.10 -2.00
C ILE A 61 14.73 16.38 -0.66
N ALA A 62 13.74 15.56 -0.29
CA ALA A 62 13.78 14.78 0.95
C ALA A 62 15.02 13.87 1.00
N PHE A 63 15.31 13.16 -0.08
CA PHE A 63 16.49 12.29 -0.17
C PHE A 63 17.79 13.05 0.07
N PHE A 64 18.01 14.17 -0.63
CA PHE A 64 19.23 14.96 -0.45
C PHE A 64 19.40 15.50 0.97
N ILE A 65 18.29 15.85 1.63
CA ILE A 65 18.34 16.36 3.01
C ILE A 65 18.62 15.25 4.02
N ILE A 66 18.03 14.07 3.83
CA ILE A 66 18.36 12.93 4.70
C ILE A 66 19.86 12.64 4.62
N VAL A 67 20.42 12.62 3.41
CA VAL A 67 21.86 12.41 3.20
C VAL A 67 22.68 13.54 3.81
N SER A 68 22.27 14.81 3.67
CA SER A 68 22.99 15.95 4.25
C SER A 68 22.93 16.02 5.78
N LYS A 69 22.00 15.29 6.41
CA LYS A 69 21.86 15.19 7.87
C LYS A 69 22.61 14.02 8.49
N LEU A 70 23.28 13.19 7.68
CA LEU A 70 24.18 12.19 8.20
C LEU A 70 25.44 12.86 8.79
N PRO A 71 26.08 12.27 9.81
CA PRO A 71 27.29 12.85 10.41
C PRO A 71 28.41 13.09 9.39
N GLU A 72 29.25 14.09 9.66
CA GLU A 72 30.43 14.36 8.84
C GLU A 72 31.31 13.10 8.70
N GLY A 73 31.73 12.80 7.48
CA GLY A 73 32.52 11.60 7.17
C GLY A 73 31.70 10.33 6.86
N ILE A 74 30.37 10.35 7.02
CA ILE A 74 29.46 9.31 6.53
C ILE A 74 29.05 9.61 5.09
N THR A 75 29.80 9.07 4.13
CA THR A 75 29.45 9.14 2.71
C THR A 75 28.27 8.24 2.38
N PHE A 76 27.63 8.47 1.23
CA PHE A 76 26.53 7.61 0.74
C PHE A 76 26.91 6.11 0.71
N THR A 77 28.13 5.78 0.29
CA THR A 77 28.62 4.39 0.29
C THR A 77 28.69 3.82 1.71
N LYS A 78 29.20 4.57 2.69
CA LYS A 78 29.23 4.13 4.09
C LYS A 78 27.82 3.95 4.65
N ALA A 79 26.87 4.81 4.26
CA ALA A 79 25.47 4.65 4.64
C ALA A 79 24.88 3.31 4.13
N LEU A 80 25.22 2.91 2.90
CA LEU A 80 24.84 1.61 2.36
C LEU A 80 25.55 0.44 3.06
N ASP A 81 26.82 0.58 3.42
CA ASP A 81 27.56 -0.43 4.19
C ASP A 81 26.89 -0.66 5.57
N ILE A 82 26.47 0.40 6.27
CA ILE A 82 25.75 0.32 7.55
C ILE A 82 24.40 -0.40 7.39
N ALA A 83 23.66 -0.06 6.33
CA ALA A 83 22.41 -0.73 6.01
C ALA A 83 22.63 -2.23 5.72
N GLY A 84 23.71 -2.56 5.01
CA GLY A 84 24.15 -3.92 4.74
C GLY A 84 24.46 -4.71 6.00
N ALA A 85 25.32 -4.17 6.88
CA ALA A 85 25.67 -4.80 8.16
C ALA A 85 24.44 -4.99 9.07
N SER A 86 23.46 -4.09 8.98
CA SER A 86 22.19 -4.19 9.70
C SER A 86 21.17 -5.16 9.07
N GLY A 87 21.54 -5.85 7.97
CA GLY A 87 20.67 -6.77 7.25
C GLY A 87 19.54 -6.12 6.46
N LYS A 88 19.58 -4.79 6.26
CA LYS A 88 18.55 -4.04 5.50
C LYS A 88 18.73 -4.14 3.99
N MET A 89 19.89 -4.60 3.53
CA MET A 89 20.20 -4.82 2.12
C MET A 89 19.97 -6.27 1.66
N ASN A 90 19.47 -7.15 2.54
CA ASN A 90 19.05 -8.51 2.18
C ASN A 90 17.68 -8.49 1.48
N ILE A 91 17.67 -7.95 0.26
CA ILE A 91 16.45 -7.63 -0.50
C ILE A 91 15.82 -8.88 -1.13
N LEU A 92 16.62 -9.92 -1.41
CA LEU A 92 16.18 -11.13 -2.08
C LEU A 92 16.26 -12.33 -1.15
N ASN A 93 15.13 -13.00 -0.92
CA ASN A 93 15.07 -14.29 -0.27
C ASN A 93 14.63 -15.35 -1.28
N PHE A 94 15.52 -16.29 -1.61
CA PHE A 94 15.26 -17.35 -2.59
C PHE A 94 14.67 -18.64 -1.98
N SER A 95 14.32 -18.65 -0.68
CA SER A 95 13.70 -19.82 -0.05
C SER A 95 12.30 -20.10 -0.63
N PHE A 96 11.97 -21.38 -0.74
CA PHE A 96 10.61 -21.87 -1.00
C PHE A 96 9.86 -22.06 0.32
N ASP A 97 9.86 -21.00 1.13
CA ASP A 97 9.20 -20.98 2.43
C ASP A 97 7.81 -20.34 2.29
N PHE A 98 6.76 -21.13 2.52
CA PHE A 98 5.37 -20.66 2.48
C PHE A 98 4.94 -19.97 3.78
N ASP A 99 5.75 -19.98 4.84
CA ASP A 99 5.53 -19.14 6.02
C ASP A 99 6.06 -17.71 5.78
N ASN A 100 6.98 -17.55 4.82
CA ASN A 100 7.49 -16.24 4.43
C ASN A 100 6.63 -15.60 3.33
N ARG A 101 6.08 -14.42 3.65
CA ARG A 101 5.23 -13.65 2.74
C ARG A 101 5.97 -13.05 1.54
N TYR A 102 7.25 -12.74 1.70
CA TYR A 102 8.04 -11.99 0.71
C TYR A 102 9.31 -12.77 0.32
N THR A 103 9.16 -13.69 -0.62
CA THR A 103 10.26 -14.41 -1.26
C THR A 103 10.41 -13.95 -2.71
N PHE A 104 11.56 -14.25 -3.32
CA PHE A 104 11.80 -14.01 -4.74
C PHE A 104 10.70 -14.67 -5.59
N TRP A 105 10.30 -15.89 -5.22
CA TRP A 105 9.27 -16.65 -5.92
C TRP A 105 7.87 -16.06 -5.74
N SER A 106 7.49 -15.66 -4.52
CA SER A 106 6.18 -15.02 -4.30
C SER A 106 6.09 -13.67 -5.03
N GLY A 107 7.21 -12.92 -5.10
CA GLY A 107 7.32 -11.67 -5.84
C GLY A 107 7.26 -11.85 -7.36
N ILE A 108 8.05 -12.75 -7.93
CA ILE A 108 8.08 -12.97 -9.38
C ILE A 108 6.83 -13.68 -9.87
N ILE A 109 6.38 -14.75 -9.21
CA ILE A 109 5.24 -15.54 -9.68
C ILE A 109 3.93 -14.89 -9.24
N GLY A 110 3.72 -14.80 -7.92
CA GLY A 110 2.50 -14.20 -7.36
C GLY A 110 2.33 -12.74 -7.74
N GLY A 111 3.41 -11.95 -7.64
CA GLY A 111 3.41 -10.55 -8.06
C GLY A 111 3.21 -10.34 -9.57
N SER A 112 3.64 -11.26 -10.44
CA SER A 112 3.32 -11.17 -11.87
C SER A 112 1.82 -11.38 -12.12
N PHE A 113 1.18 -12.34 -11.49
CA PHE A 113 -0.27 -12.55 -11.62
C PHE A 113 -1.06 -11.36 -11.06
N LEU A 114 -0.62 -10.81 -9.92
CA LEU A 114 -1.17 -9.58 -9.37
C LEU A 114 -1.05 -8.41 -10.37
N ALA A 115 0.14 -8.20 -10.95
CA ALA A 115 0.39 -7.12 -11.89
C ALA A 115 -0.37 -7.29 -13.22
N LEU A 116 -0.46 -8.51 -13.74
CA LEU A 116 -1.26 -8.83 -14.93
C LEU A 116 -2.73 -8.51 -14.72
N SER A 117 -3.28 -8.87 -13.55
CA SER A 117 -4.66 -8.53 -13.20
C SER A 117 -4.85 -7.02 -13.04
N TYR A 118 -3.95 -6.37 -12.29
CA TYR A 118 -4.03 -4.93 -12.01
C TYR A 118 -3.91 -4.09 -13.28
N PHE A 119 -2.96 -4.39 -14.17
CA PHE A 119 -2.79 -3.59 -15.40
C PHE A 119 -3.68 -4.03 -16.55
N GLY A 120 -4.11 -5.29 -16.57
CA GLY A 120 -4.87 -5.88 -17.67
C GLY A 120 -6.39 -5.89 -17.47
N THR A 121 -6.87 -5.93 -16.22
CA THR A 121 -8.29 -6.13 -15.92
C THR A 121 -8.91 -5.06 -15.01
N ASP A 122 -8.08 -4.32 -14.26
CA ASP A 122 -8.58 -3.28 -13.36
C ASP A 122 -9.02 -2.01 -14.12
N GLN A 123 -10.26 -1.60 -13.93
CA GLN A 123 -10.84 -0.44 -14.61
C GLN A 123 -10.06 0.86 -14.33
N SER A 124 -9.51 1.04 -13.14
CA SER A 124 -8.73 2.24 -12.78
C SER A 124 -7.47 2.40 -13.62
N GLN A 125 -6.94 1.30 -14.16
CA GLN A 125 -5.78 1.29 -15.05
C GLN A 125 -6.20 1.22 -16.51
N VAL A 126 -7.08 0.29 -16.88
CA VAL A 126 -7.51 0.05 -18.25
C VAL A 126 -8.11 1.31 -18.87
N GLN A 127 -8.88 2.09 -18.10
CA GLN A 127 -9.49 3.33 -18.57
C GLN A 127 -8.44 4.35 -19.05
N ARG A 128 -7.24 4.39 -18.45
CA ARG A 128 -6.18 5.32 -18.83
C ARG A 128 -5.65 5.01 -20.22
N TYR A 129 -5.47 3.73 -20.53
CA TYR A 129 -5.00 3.31 -21.84
C TYR A 129 -6.06 3.57 -22.90
N LEU A 130 -7.33 3.25 -22.63
CA LEU A 130 -8.43 3.46 -23.60
C LEU A 130 -8.66 4.93 -24.00
N SER A 131 -8.09 5.89 -23.25
CA SER A 131 -8.14 7.32 -23.58
C SER A 131 -7.05 7.78 -24.56
N GLY A 132 -6.10 6.92 -24.95
CA GLY A 132 -5.03 7.24 -25.90
C GLY A 132 -5.56 7.51 -27.31
N LYS A 133 -4.85 8.34 -28.10
CA LYS A 133 -5.33 8.70 -29.45
C LYS A 133 -5.14 7.59 -30.48
N SER A 134 -4.22 6.66 -30.21
CA SER A 134 -3.94 5.51 -31.09
C SER A 134 -3.44 4.32 -30.29
N VAL A 135 -3.55 3.11 -30.87
CA VAL A 135 -3.02 1.86 -30.26
C VAL A 135 -1.54 1.99 -29.92
N LYS A 136 -0.75 2.63 -30.78
CA LYS A 136 0.68 2.87 -30.54
C LYS A 136 0.90 3.75 -29.31
N GLU A 137 0.14 4.82 -29.14
CA GLU A 137 0.23 5.69 -27.96
C GLU A 137 -0.20 4.96 -26.68
N MET A 138 -1.22 4.09 -26.75
CA MET A 138 -1.64 3.26 -25.62
C MET A 138 -0.51 2.31 -25.17
N GLN A 139 0.12 1.63 -26.13
CA GLN A 139 1.23 0.71 -25.86
C GLN A 139 2.46 1.44 -25.30
N LEU A 140 2.82 2.59 -25.90
CA LEU A 140 3.90 3.43 -25.38
C LEU A 140 3.59 3.92 -23.96
N GLY A 141 2.36 4.34 -23.68
CA GLY A 141 1.93 4.76 -22.34
C GLY A 141 2.11 3.65 -21.30
N LEU A 142 1.74 2.41 -21.63
CA LEU A 142 1.94 1.26 -20.76
C LEU A 142 3.44 0.97 -20.53
N LEU A 143 4.27 1.04 -21.57
CA LEU A 143 5.73 0.87 -21.45
C LEU A 143 6.37 1.96 -20.59
N PHE A 144 6.00 3.22 -20.78
CA PHE A 144 6.48 4.34 -19.96
C PHE A 144 6.06 4.21 -18.50
N ASN A 145 4.86 3.69 -18.22
CA ASN A 145 4.43 3.38 -16.86
C ASN A 145 5.40 2.40 -16.19
N GLY A 146 5.70 1.27 -16.85
CA GLY A 146 6.67 0.29 -16.36
C GLY A 146 8.07 0.90 -16.17
N LEU A 147 8.56 1.62 -17.17
CA LEU A 147 9.89 2.24 -17.16
C LEU A 147 10.08 3.25 -16.02
N LEU A 148 9.08 4.08 -15.73
CA LEU A 148 9.15 5.09 -14.66
C LEU A 148 8.90 4.49 -13.28
N LYS A 149 8.08 3.45 -13.18
CA LYS A 149 7.69 2.84 -11.90
C LYS A 149 8.85 2.11 -11.22
N VAL A 150 9.68 1.41 -11.99
CA VAL A 150 10.84 0.67 -11.46
C VAL A 150 11.82 1.57 -10.70
N PRO A 151 12.42 2.62 -11.32
CA PRO A 151 13.36 3.49 -10.63
C PRO A 151 12.69 4.29 -9.50
N MET A 152 11.44 4.69 -9.66
CA MET A 152 10.67 5.34 -8.59
C MET A 152 10.57 4.44 -7.35
N GLN A 153 10.24 3.16 -7.53
CA GLN A 153 10.13 2.21 -6.42
C GLN A 153 11.47 2.00 -5.71
N PHE A 154 12.56 1.84 -6.45
CA PHE A 154 13.91 1.76 -5.87
C PHE A 154 14.24 3.02 -5.06
N PHE A 155 13.87 4.20 -5.58
CA PHE A 155 14.15 5.46 -4.90
C PHE A 155 13.35 5.61 -3.60
N ILE A 156 12.06 5.26 -3.59
CA ILE A 156 11.24 5.27 -2.37
C ILE A 156 11.83 4.33 -1.31
N LEU A 157 12.22 3.10 -1.70
CA LEU A 157 12.86 2.16 -0.78
C LEU A 157 14.20 2.69 -0.27
N LEU A 158 14.99 3.29 -1.13
CA LEU A 158 16.28 3.90 -0.77
C LEU A 158 16.10 5.04 0.25
N VAL A 159 15.08 5.90 0.09
CA VAL A 159 14.71 6.92 1.09
C VAL A 159 14.44 6.25 2.44
N GLY A 160 13.67 5.16 2.47
CA GLY A 160 13.42 4.40 3.69
C GLY A 160 14.70 3.84 4.34
N VAL A 161 15.64 3.33 3.53
CA VAL A 161 16.95 2.88 4.01
C VAL A 161 17.76 4.06 4.58
N MET A 162 17.74 5.22 3.93
CA MET A 162 18.46 6.41 4.41
C MET A 162 17.87 6.94 5.73
N VAL A 163 16.55 6.91 5.90
CA VAL A 163 15.89 7.24 7.17
C VAL A 163 16.29 6.24 8.26
N PHE A 164 16.39 4.94 7.92
CA PHE A 164 16.93 3.95 8.85
C PHE A 164 18.37 4.27 9.26
N VAL A 165 19.24 4.63 8.31
CA VAL A 165 20.64 5.02 8.58
C VAL A 165 20.70 6.27 9.46
N PHE A 166 19.85 7.26 9.19
CA PHE A 166 19.75 8.48 10.00
C PHE A 166 19.49 8.18 11.49
N TYR A 167 18.56 7.27 11.80
CA TYR A 167 18.28 6.83 13.17
C TYR A 167 19.33 5.89 13.79
N GLN A 168 20.41 5.57 13.07
CA GLN A 168 21.59 4.94 13.68
C GLN A 168 22.48 5.95 14.40
N PHE A 169 22.35 7.23 14.07
CA PHE A 169 23.15 8.31 14.63
C PHE A 169 22.34 9.31 15.45
N ASN A 170 21.02 9.24 15.35
CA ASN A 170 20.10 10.11 16.07
C ASN A 170 19.15 9.24 16.90
N PRO A 171 18.91 9.58 18.17
CA PRO A 171 17.99 8.83 19.02
C PRO A 171 16.59 8.83 18.39
N SER A 172 15.88 7.71 18.55
CA SER A 172 14.50 7.55 18.10
C SER A 172 13.61 7.22 19.29
N PRO A 173 12.33 7.63 19.26
CA PRO A 173 11.38 7.18 20.25
C PRO A 173 11.18 5.67 20.15
N VAL A 174 10.72 5.06 21.24
CA VAL A 174 10.40 3.62 21.27
C VAL A 174 9.23 3.32 20.35
N ASN A 175 8.23 4.20 20.31
CA ASN A 175 7.10 4.18 19.39
C ASN A 175 7.01 5.53 18.66
N PHE A 176 6.88 5.52 17.33
CA PHE A 176 6.83 6.75 16.53
C PHE A 176 5.43 7.41 16.49
N ASN A 177 4.37 6.75 16.97
CA ASN A 177 3.05 7.34 17.09
C ASN A 177 2.95 8.18 18.39
N PRO A 178 2.88 9.52 18.31
CA PRO A 178 2.89 10.38 19.49
C PRO A 178 1.70 10.16 20.43
N GLU A 179 0.53 9.78 19.88
CA GLU A 179 -0.67 9.50 20.68
C GLU A 179 -0.45 8.33 21.65
N THR A 180 0.43 7.38 21.30
CA THR A 180 0.73 6.23 22.17
C THR A 180 1.53 6.63 23.40
N THR A 181 2.45 7.59 23.27
CA THR A 181 3.24 8.09 24.39
C THR A 181 2.35 8.86 25.38
N GLU A 182 1.44 9.68 24.88
CA GLU A 182 0.47 10.39 25.72
C GLU A 182 -0.48 9.43 26.43
N LEU A 183 -1.03 8.44 25.70
CA LEU A 183 -1.87 7.39 26.26
C LEU A 183 -1.20 6.68 27.44
N VAL A 184 0.03 6.20 27.23
CA VAL A 184 0.74 5.42 28.25
C VAL A 184 1.18 6.29 29.42
N SER A 185 1.59 7.55 29.16
CA SER A 185 1.95 8.51 30.20
C SER A 185 0.79 8.82 31.15
N ASN A 186 -0.44 8.76 30.64
CA ASN A 186 -1.67 8.96 31.41
C ASN A 186 -2.26 7.67 32.01
N SER A 187 -1.59 6.52 31.85
CA SER A 187 -2.03 5.20 32.34
C SER A 187 -1.26 4.72 33.56
N SER A 188 -1.71 3.62 34.18
CA SER A 188 -0.97 2.96 35.27
C SER A 188 0.41 2.44 34.87
N TYR A 189 0.67 2.28 33.56
CA TYR A 189 1.91 1.71 33.01
C TYR A 189 3.01 2.74 32.70
N ALA A 190 2.83 4.01 33.07
CA ALA A 190 3.78 5.09 32.75
C ALA A 190 5.22 4.79 33.21
N ASN A 191 5.39 4.21 34.40
CA ASN A 191 6.72 3.88 34.93
C ASN A 191 7.38 2.70 34.18
N GLU A 192 6.61 1.68 33.81
CA GLU A 192 7.10 0.56 33.00
C GLU A 192 7.56 1.04 31.63
N TYR A 193 6.81 1.97 31.02
CA TYR A 193 7.17 2.53 29.71
C TYR A 193 8.44 3.40 29.78
N LYS A 194 8.60 4.21 30.82
CA LYS A 194 9.85 4.98 31.04
C LYS A 194 11.08 4.09 31.18
N ALA A 195 10.95 2.92 31.82
CA ALA A 195 12.04 1.96 31.90
C ALA A 195 12.43 1.42 30.50
N ILE A 196 11.43 1.15 29.64
CA ILE A 196 11.65 0.73 28.25
C ILE A 196 12.33 1.84 27.42
N GLU A 197 11.98 3.12 27.66
CA GLU A 197 12.65 4.26 27.02
C GLU A 197 14.12 4.40 27.44
N GLN A 198 14.43 4.15 28.72
CA GLN A 198 15.82 4.12 29.20
C GLN A 198 16.61 2.93 28.61
N GLU A 199 15.99 1.75 28.52
CA GLU A 199 16.55 0.58 27.85
C GLU A 199 16.85 0.90 26.37
N GLN A 200 15.93 1.61 25.70
CA GLN A 200 16.08 2.04 24.32
C GLN A 200 17.29 2.98 24.12
N HIS A 201 17.48 3.94 25.03
CA HIS A 201 18.64 4.84 24.98
C HIS A 201 19.96 4.08 25.13
N THR A 202 20.01 3.12 26.06
CA THR A 202 21.19 2.27 26.28
C THR A 202 21.49 1.40 25.05
N ILE A 203 20.45 0.84 24.43
CA ILE A 203 20.58 0.07 23.18
C ILE A 203 21.12 0.96 22.06
N PHE A 204 20.60 2.19 21.93
CA PHE A 204 21.03 3.16 20.93
C PHE A 204 22.52 3.50 21.05
N GLU A 205 23.01 3.84 22.24
CA GLU A 205 24.42 4.20 22.47
C GLU A 205 25.37 3.04 22.10
N LYS A 206 25.05 1.82 22.57
CA LYS A 206 25.81 0.61 22.23
C LYS A 206 25.84 0.36 20.73
N LYS A 207 24.68 0.50 20.08
CA LYS A 207 24.54 0.31 18.64
C LYS A 207 25.36 1.34 17.84
N GLN A 208 25.28 2.61 18.23
CA GLN A 208 26.03 3.68 17.60
C GLN A 208 27.55 3.46 17.71
N ALA A 209 28.03 3.03 18.88
CA ALA A 209 29.45 2.68 19.10
C ALA A 209 29.92 1.50 18.22
N LEU A 210 29.10 0.45 18.09
CA LEU A 210 29.38 -0.69 17.20
C LEU A 210 29.43 -0.26 15.73
N ILE A 211 28.48 0.57 15.30
CA ILE A 211 28.40 1.09 13.93
C ILE A 211 29.62 1.97 13.62
N ASN A 212 30.00 2.88 14.52
CA ASN A 212 31.19 3.72 14.36
C ASN A 212 32.47 2.88 14.24
N SER A 213 32.61 1.84 15.09
CA SER A 213 33.71 0.89 15.01
C SER A 213 33.72 0.16 13.66
N TYR A 214 32.57 -0.36 13.22
CA TYR A 214 32.42 -1.07 11.95
C TYR A 214 32.79 -0.20 10.74
N ILE A 215 32.36 1.06 10.72
CA ILE A 215 32.67 1.98 9.61
C ILE A 215 34.19 2.26 9.51
N THR A 216 34.88 2.22 10.66
CA THR A 216 36.32 2.50 10.74
C THR A 216 37.16 1.26 10.42
N THR A 217 36.80 0.09 10.96
CA THR A 217 37.60 -1.13 10.85
C THR A 217 37.16 -2.05 9.70
N LYS A 218 35.90 -1.95 9.27
CA LYS A 218 35.22 -2.90 8.36
C LYS A 218 35.29 -4.37 8.84
N ASP A 219 35.41 -4.59 10.15
CA ASP A 219 35.44 -5.92 10.72
C ASP A 219 34.06 -6.60 10.60
N GLU A 220 34.01 -7.71 9.85
CA GLU A 220 32.79 -8.48 9.66
C GLU A 220 32.25 -9.09 10.96
N SER A 221 33.11 -9.31 11.98
CA SER A 221 32.68 -9.83 13.28
C SER A 221 31.69 -8.87 13.99
N LEU A 222 31.83 -7.56 13.74
CA LEU A 222 30.94 -6.54 14.28
C LEU A 222 29.55 -6.60 13.63
N THR A 223 29.43 -7.13 12.42
CA THR A 223 28.13 -7.31 11.73
C THR A 223 27.21 -8.20 12.56
N THR A 224 27.73 -9.30 13.11
CA THR A 224 26.96 -10.21 13.98
C THR A 224 26.49 -9.50 15.25
N GLN A 225 27.35 -8.68 15.87
CA GLN A 225 26.99 -7.90 17.05
C GLN A 225 25.93 -6.82 16.73
N ILE A 226 26.07 -6.15 15.58
CA ILE A 226 25.07 -5.20 15.06
C ILE A 226 23.72 -5.89 14.85
N GLN A 227 23.71 -7.12 14.32
CA GLN A 227 22.46 -7.88 14.13
C GLN A 227 21.84 -8.31 15.46
N GLN A 228 22.65 -8.70 16.44
CA GLN A 228 22.18 -9.03 17.80
C GLN A 228 21.57 -7.81 18.49
N ILE A 229 22.22 -6.65 18.46
CA ILE A 229 21.66 -5.44 19.07
C ILE A 229 20.40 -4.96 18.32
N ASN A 230 20.33 -5.14 16.99
CA ASN A 230 19.10 -4.92 16.21
C ASN A 230 17.95 -5.86 16.63
N LYS A 231 18.26 -7.08 17.09
CA LYS A 231 17.27 -7.99 17.66
C LYS A 231 16.77 -7.48 19.01
N ALA A 232 17.68 -7.07 19.90
CA ALA A 232 17.33 -6.47 21.19
C ALA A 232 16.47 -5.20 21.04
N ASP A 233 16.81 -4.32 20.10
CA ASP A 233 16.00 -3.13 19.76
C ASP A 233 14.56 -3.50 19.37
N ARG A 234 14.40 -4.52 18.51
CA ARG A 234 13.06 -5.00 18.11
C ARG A 234 12.29 -5.61 19.28
N GLU A 235 12.95 -6.39 20.12
CA GLU A 235 12.34 -6.95 21.33
C GLU A 235 11.89 -5.86 22.30
N ASN A 236 12.70 -4.82 22.50
CA ASN A 236 12.35 -3.68 23.34
C ASN A 236 11.12 -2.92 22.81
N ARG A 237 11.07 -2.66 21.50
CA ARG A 237 9.90 -2.07 20.84
C ARG A 237 8.65 -2.95 20.94
N ASN A 238 8.81 -4.28 20.89
CA ASN A 238 7.69 -5.22 21.07
C ASN A 238 7.16 -5.20 22.52
N LYS A 239 8.02 -5.09 23.53
CA LYS A 239 7.59 -4.86 24.93
C LYS A 239 6.75 -3.59 25.03
N ALA A 240 7.20 -2.50 24.38
CA ALA A 240 6.46 -1.23 24.36
C ALA A 240 5.07 -1.37 23.73
N LYS A 241 4.96 -2.08 22.60
CA LYS A 241 3.65 -2.37 21.96
C LYS A 241 2.72 -3.16 22.88
N ALA A 242 3.25 -4.12 23.64
CA ALA A 242 2.46 -4.85 24.63
C ALA A 242 1.94 -3.93 25.75
N ILE A 243 2.76 -2.99 26.23
CA ILE A 243 2.34 -1.99 27.23
C ILE A 243 1.28 -1.04 26.66
N ILE A 244 1.47 -0.53 25.45
CA ILE A 244 0.50 0.34 24.76
C ILE A 244 -0.86 -0.37 24.63
N LYS A 245 -0.84 -1.67 24.27
CA LYS A 245 -2.07 -2.47 24.20
C LYS A 245 -2.78 -2.60 25.56
N LYS A 246 -2.04 -2.74 26.67
CA LYS A 246 -2.63 -2.76 28.02
C LYS A 246 -3.22 -1.39 28.38
N ALA A 247 -2.52 -0.30 28.08
CA ALA A 247 -2.97 1.07 28.34
C ALA A 247 -4.24 1.42 27.54
N ASN A 248 -4.35 0.96 26.28
CA ASN A 248 -5.57 1.08 25.48
C ASN A 248 -6.77 0.41 26.16
N THR A 249 -6.61 -0.82 26.65
CA THR A 249 -7.65 -1.54 27.38
C THR A 249 -8.07 -0.80 28.65
N GLU A 250 -7.10 -0.26 29.41
CA GLU A 250 -7.37 0.52 30.64
C GLU A 250 -8.18 1.78 30.33
N LYS A 251 -7.81 2.53 29.29
CA LYS A 251 -8.47 3.80 28.93
C LYS A 251 -9.69 3.64 28.04
N SER A 252 -10.03 2.41 27.64
CA SER A 252 -11.07 2.13 26.62
C SER A 252 -10.86 2.95 25.34
N LEU A 253 -9.60 3.17 24.97
CA LEU A 253 -9.19 3.83 23.74
C LEU A 253 -8.67 2.78 22.75
N ALA A 254 -8.75 3.09 21.47
CA ALA A 254 -8.33 2.19 20.40
C ALA A 254 -7.13 2.74 19.63
N ILE A 255 -6.14 3.36 20.30
CA ILE A 255 -5.01 3.99 19.60
C ILE A 255 -4.09 2.92 19.00
N GLU A 256 -3.72 3.07 17.73
CA GLU A 256 -2.89 2.09 17.01
C GLU A 256 -1.47 2.02 17.58
N SER A 257 -1.02 0.81 17.92
CA SER A 257 0.32 0.56 18.48
C SER A 257 1.38 0.36 17.39
N ASN A 258 0.97 0.06 16.17
CA ASN A 258 1.87 -0.05 15.03
C ASN A 258 2.20 1.34 14.46
N ASP A 259 3.50 1.60 14.37
CA ASP A 259 4.09 2.91 14.14
C ASP A 259 4.96 2.95 12.88
N LYS A 260 4.96 1.88 12.07
CA LYS A 260 5.82 1.78 10.87
C LYS A 260 5.57 2.93 9.89
N ASP A 261 4.32 3.34 9.73
CA ASP A 261 3.92 4.44 8.85
C ASP A 261 4.32 5.82 9.43
N TYR A 262 4.60 5.90 10.74
CA TYR A 262 4.99 7.12 11.45
C TYR A 262 6.49 7.39 11.44
N VAL A 263 7.34 6.41 11.12
CA VAL A 263 8.81 6.57 11.13
C VAL A 263 9.25 7.70 10.21
N PHE A 264 8.73 7.72 8.98
CA PHE A 264 9.05 8.75 7.99
C PHE A 264 8.43 10.10 8.37
N ILE A 265 7.21 10.10 8.92
CA ILE A 265 6.52 11.31 9.38
C ILE A 265 7.31 11.97 10.50
N HIS A 266 7.73 11.20 11.50
CA HIS A 266 8.54 11.68 12.61
C HIS A 266 9.87 12.27 12.11
N PHE A 267 10.49 11.66 11.11
CA PHE A 267 11.68 12.23 10.48
C PHE A 267 11.37 13.61 9.88
N ILE A 268 10.31 13.70 9.07
CA ILE A 268 9.89 14.95 8.41
C ILE A 268 9.64 16.05 9.44
N LEU A 269 8.83 15.77 10.45
CA LEU A 269 8.38 16.77 11.42
C LEU A 269 9.50 17.31 12.30
N ASN A 270 10.40 16.43 12.73
CA ASN A 270 11.44 16.80 13.71
C ASN A 270 12.75 17.25 13.07
N ASN A 271 12.97 16.94 11.78
CA ASN A 271 14.27 17.19 11.16
C ASN A 271 14.20 18.15 9.97
N LEU A 272 13.07 18.29 9.28
CA LEU A 272 13.01 19.16 8.09
C LEU A 272 12.66 20.61 8.45
N PRO A 273 13.18 21.59 7.67
CA PRO A 273 12.79 22.99 7.85
C PRO A 273 11.32 23.19 7.49
N ARG A 274 10.68 24.16 8.16
CA ARG A 274 9.22 24.39 8.13
C ARG A 274 8.62 24.47 6.70
N GLY A 275 9.30 25.11 5.75
CA GLY A 275 8.81 25.20 4.36
C GLY A 275 8.79 23.85 3.62
N LEU A 276 9.73 22.95 3.94
CA LEU A 276 9.80 21.63 3.31
C LEU A 276 8.85 20.62 3.92
N ILE A 277 8.48 20.79 5.18
CA ILE A 277 7.37 20.04 5.78
C ILE A 277 6.12 20.28 4.94
N GLY A 278 5.77 21.54 4.64
CA GLY A 278 4.64 21.88 3.78
C GLY A 278 4.72 21.26 2.38
N LEU A 279 5.91 21.24 1.76
CA LEU A 279 6.12 20.58 0.47
C LEU A 279 5.81 19.08 0.55
N LEU A 280 6.28 18.38 1.59
CA LEU A 280 6.03 16.94 1.72
C LEU A 280 4.57 16.61 2.05
N LEU A 281 3.89 17.45 2.81
CA LEU A 281 2.43 17.34 2.97
C LEU A 281 1.71 17.47 1.63
N ALA A 282 2.15 18.42 0.79
CA ALA A 282 1.60 18.57 -0.56
C ALA A 282 1.88 17.34 -1.44
N VAL A 283 3.06 16.71 -1.31
CA VAL A 283 3.40 15.45 -2.00
C VAL A 283 2.46 14.32 -1.58
N ILE A 284 2.26 14.13 -0.28
CA ILE A 284 1.40 13.08 0.29
C ILE A 284 -0.05 13.26 -0.16
N LEU A 285 -0.58 14.49 -0.02
CA LEU A 285 -1.92 14.84 -0.49
C LEU A 285 -2.06 14.61 -2.00
N SER A 286 -1.07 15.02 -2.79
CA SER A 286 -1.07 14.83 -4.24
C SER A 286 -1.13 13.36 -4.64
N ALA A 287 -0.32 12.51 -3.99
CA ALA A 287 -0.28 11.07 -4.27
C ALA A 287 -1.61 10.38 -3.92
N ALA A 288 -2.17 10.72 -2.76
CA ALA A 288 -3.44 10.16 -2.31
C ALA A 288 -4.61 10.60 -3.18
N MET A 289 -4.76 11.91 -3.43
CA MET A 289 -5.83 12.46 -4.26
C MET A 289 -5.84 11.82 -5.65
N SER A 290 -4.67 11.74 -6.31
CA SER A 290 -4.51 11.12 -7.62
C SER A 290 -5.09 9.70 -7.69
N SER A 291 -4.78 8.90 -6.68
CA SER A 291 -5.19 7.50 -6.57
C SER A 291 -6.69 7.41 -6.28
N THR A 292 -7.19 8.12 -5.28
CA THR A 292 -8.60 8.08 -4.88
C THR A 292 -9.53 8.50 -6.01
N ALA A 293 -9.23 9.57 -6.76
CA ALA A 293 -10.10 9.95 -7.88
C ALA A 293 -10.08 8.95 -9.04
N SER A 294 -8.96 8.27 -9.28
CA SER A 294 -8.91 7.21 -10.28
C SER A 294 -9.85 6.06 -9.89
N GLU A 295 -9.84 5.67 -8.62
CA GLU A 295 -10.75 4.66 -8.06
C GLU A 295 -12.21 5.09 -8.11
N LEU A 296 -12.53 6.32 -7.68
CA LEU A 296 -13.91 6.83 -7.71
C LEU A 296 -14.45 6.94 -9.14
N ASN A 297 -13.61 7.36 -10.11
CA ASN A 297 -13.99 7.38 -11.51
C ASN A 297 -14.21 5.97 -12.08
N ALA A 298 -13.36 5.01 -11.72
CA ALA A 298 -13.51 3.62 -12.14
C ALA A 298 -14.81 3.01 -11.61
N LEU A 299 -15.06 3.12 -10.30
CA LEU A 299 -16.28 2.64 -9.64
C LEU A 299 -17.54 3.29 -10.23
N SER A 300 -17.51 4.60 -10.44
CA SER A 300 -18.61 5.35 -11.05
C SER A 300 -18.87 4.92 -12.50
N SER A 301 -17.82 4.80 -13.31
CA SER A 301 -17.93 4.39 -14.72
C SER A 301 -18.50 2.98 -14.84
N THR A 302 -17.96 2.02 -14.08
CA THR A 302 -18.44 0.63 -14.08
C THR A 302 -19.89 0.54 -13.59
N THR A 303 -20.23 1.24 -12.50
CA THR A 303 -21.62 1.24 -12.00
C THR A 303 -22.58 1.87 -13.02
N THR A 304 -22.17 2.96 -13.68
CA THR A 304 -23.03 3.68 -14.62
C THR A 304 -23.21 2.90 -15.92
N MET A 305 -22.14 2.36 -16.49
CA MET A 305 -22.16 1.72 -17.81
C MET A 305 -22.57 0.26 -17.73
N ASP A 306 -22.00 -0.50 -16.79
CA ASP A 306 -22.13 -1.95 -16.76
C ASP A 306 -23.34 -2.43 -15.95
N LEU A 307 -23.78 -1.64 -14.97
CA LEU A 307 -24.96 -1.96 -14.15
C LEU A 307 -26.17 -1.09 -14.52
N TYR A 308 -26.06 0.23 -14.44
CA TYR A 308 -27.20 1.12 -14.62
C TYR A 308 -27.68 1.18 -16.08
N LYS A 309 -26.81 1.56 -17.01
CA LYS A 309 -27.15 1.66 -18.44
C LYS A 309 -27.60 0.31 -18.99
N ARG A 310 -26.81 -0.75 -18.72
CA ARG A 310 -27.08 -2.10 -19.22
C ARG A 310 -28.42 -2.67 -18.77
N ASN A 311 -28.79 -2.51 -17.49
CA ASN A 311 -29.95 -3.20 -16.93
C ASN A 311 -31.22 -2.34 -16.83
N PHE A 312 -31.10 -1.01 -16.70
CA PHE A 312 -32.24 -0.14 -16.38
C PHE A 312 -32.52 0.96 -17.40
N ALA A 313 -31.53 1.36 -18.20
CA ALA A 313 -31.65 2.56 -19.01
C ALA A 313 -30.75 2.51 -20.25
N GLN A 314 -31.09 1.71 -21.26
CA GLN A 314 -30.24 1.48 -22.45
C GLN A 314 -30.24 2.66 -23.45
N ASP A 315 -31.33 3.44 -23.52
CA ASP A 315 -31.54 4.48 -24.54
C ASP A 315 -31.74 5.88 -23.95
N LYS A 316 -30.89 6.27 -22.99
CA LYS A 316 -30.88 7.64 -22.45
C LYS A 316 -29.82 8.50 -23.14
N SER A 317 -29.95 9.82 -23.03
CA SER A 317 -28.98 10.75 -23.61
C SER A 317 -27.63 10.69 -22.89
N GLU A 318 -26.55 11.07 -23.56
CA GLU A 318 -25.22 11.14 -22.94
C GLU A 318 -25.19 12.05 -21.71
N LYS A 319 -25.95 13.16 -21.73
CA LYS A 319 -26.11 14.06 -20.59
C LYS A 319 -26.73 13.37 -19.37
N HIS A 320 -27.67 12.44 -19.60
CA HIS A 320 -28.24 11.63 -18.53
C HIS A 320 -27.18 10.74 -17.89
N TYR A 321 -26.43 9.97 -18.68
CA TYR A 321 -25.38 9.09 -18.15
C TYR A 321 -24.26 9.87 -17.46
N LEU A 322 -23.89 11.04 -17.97
CA LEU A 322 -22.94 11.92 -17.29
C LEU A 322 -23.45 12.35 -15.91
N ASN A 323 -24.73 12.74 -15.80
CA ASN A 323 -25.32 13.10 -14.51
C ASN A 323 -25.40 11.91 -13.56
N VAL A 324 -25.78 10.73 -14.06
CA VAL A 324 -25.79 9.49 -13.26
C VAL A 324 -24.38 9.16 -12.76
N SER A 325 -23.37 9.24 -13.63
CA SER A 325 -21.98 9.02 -13.24
C SER A 325 -21.54 10.00 -12.15
N LYS A 326 -21.91 11.29 -12.23
CA LYS A 326 -21.62 12.26 -11.15
C LYS A 326 -22.24 11.86 -9.81
N TRP A 327 -23.50 11.42 -9.82
CA TRP A 327 -24.17 10.91 -8.61
C TRP A 327 -23.54 9.62 -8.08
N MET A 328 -23.15 8.70 -8.97
CA MET A 328 -22.45 7.47 -8.57
C MET A 328 -21.07 7.77 -7.99
N THR A 329 -20.33 8.74 -8.55
CA THR A 329 -19.04 9.19 -8.01
C THR A 329 -19.22 9.74 -6.59
N LEU A 330 -20.26 10.56 -6.35
CA LEU A 330 -20.59 11.06 -5.03
C LEU A 330 -20.93 9.91 -4.06
N ALA A 331 -21.78 8.97 -4.46
CA ALA A 331 -22.19 7.84 -3.64
C ALA A 331 -20.98 6.95 -3.24
N TRP A 332 -20.14 6.57 -4.21
CA TRP A 332 -18.91 5.81 -3.94
C TRP A 332 -17.91 6.58 -3.09
N GLY A 333 -17.83 7.91 -3.28
CA GLY A 333 -17.02 8.79 -2.44
C GLY A 333 -17.45 8.79 -0.98
N ILE A 334 -18.75 8.94 -0.72
CA ILE A 334 -19.31 8.88 0.64
C ILE A 334 -19.03 7.51 1.25
N LEU A 335 -19.25 6.42 0.51
CA LEU A 335 -18.94 5.08 0.99
C LEU A 335 -17.45 4.89 1.29
N ALA A 336 -16.56 5.44 0.46
CA ALA A 336 -15.12 5.40 0.70
C ALA A 336 -14.71 6.16 1.96
N ILE A 337 -15.35 7.31 2.25
CA ILE A 337 -15.16 8.07 3.50
C ILE A 337 -15.62 7.24 4.70
N ILE A 338 -16.81 6.63 4.63
CA ILE A 338 -17.34 5.78 5.71
C ILE A 338 -16.37 4.63 5.99
N ILE A 339 -15.91 3.94 4.95
CA ILE A 339 -14.92 2.87 5.08
C ILE A 339 -13.61 3.40 5.68
N ALA A 340 -13.15 4.58 5.27
CA ALA A 340 -11.93 5.19 5.80
C ALA A 340 -12.05 5.54 7.29
N CYS A 341 -13.20 6.03 7.76
CA CYS A 341 -13.43 6.32 9.18
C CYS A 341 -13.49 5.05 10.04
N ILE A 342 -13.92 3.91 9.48
CA ILE A 342 -14.01 2.62 10.17
C ILE A 342 -12.71 1.82 10.01
N ALA A 343 -11.84 2.20 9.07
CA ALA A 343 -10.59 1.54 8.75
C ALA A 343 -9.53 1.73 9.84
N TYR A 344 -9.75 1.13 11.01
CA TYR A 344 -8.71 0.83 11.99
C TYR A 344 -7.92 -0.38 11.48
N LEU A 345 -7.01 -0.13 10.54
CA LEU A 345 -6.62 -1.17 9.61
C LEU A 345 -5.11 -1.40 9.53
N ALA A 346 -4.75 -2.58 10.04
CA ALA A 346 -3.61 -3.43 9.70
C ALA A 346 -2.21 -2.93 10.05
N ASP A 347 -1.29 -3.88 10.21
CA ASP A 347 0.11 -3.61 10.55
C ASP A 347 0.86 -2.70 9.55
N ASN A 348 0.37 -2.60 8.32
CA ASN A 348 0.90 -1.72 7.29
C ASN A 348 -0.15 -1.52 6.20
N LEU A 349 -0.42 -0.28 5.83
CA LEU A 349 -1.39 0.09 4.80
C LEU A 349 -1.09 -0.55 3.43
N ILE A 350 0.18 -0.62 3.01
CA ILE A 350 0.55 -1.23 1.72
C ILE A 350 0.27 -2.73 1.71
N GLN A 351 0.49 -3.39 2.85
CA GLN A 351 0.26 -4.81 2.98
C GLN A 351 -1.23 -5.12 2.90
N LEU A 352 -2.07 -4.31 3.53
CA LEU A 352 -3.52 -4.48 3.46
C LEU A 352 -4.06 -4.35 2.04
N VAL A 353 -3.61 -3.34 1.28
CA VAL A 353 -4.03 -3.17 -0.13
C VAL A 353 -3.64 -4.39 -0.95
N ASN A 354 -2.44 -4.93 -0.75
CA ASN A 354 -1.98 -6.12 -1.47
C ASN A 354 -2.71 -7.39 -1.06
N ILE A 355 -3.10 -7.54 0.21
CA ILE A 355 -3.93 -8.66 0.68
C ILE A 355 -5.29 -8.61 -0.02
N ILE A 356 -5.99 -7.47 0.04
CA ILE A 356 -7.30 -7.30 -0.60
C ILE A 356 -7.17 -7.58 -2.10
N GLY A 357 -6.17 -6.98 -2.76
CA GLY A 357 -5.91 -7.24 -4.17
C GLY A 357 -5.75 -8.74 -4.45
N SER A 358 -4.95 -9.44 -3.66
CA SER A 358 -4.64 -10.84 -3.92
C SER A 358 -5.81 -11.81 -3.71
N ILE A 359 -6.78 -11.44 -2.87
CA ILE A 359 -8.01 -12.23 -2.65
C ILE A 359 -8.94 -12.19 -3.89
N PHE A 360 -8.92 -11.10 -4.67
CA PHE A 360 -9.87 -10.90 -5.77
C PHE A 360 -9.23 -10.97 -7.16
N TYR A 361 -8.03 -10.43 -7.34
CA TYR A 361 -7.42 -10.23 -8.66
C TYR A 361 -7.12 -11.53 -9.41
N GLY A 362 -6.74 -12.60 -8.69
CA GLY A 362 -6.48 -13.89 -9.32
C GLY A 362 -7.71 -14.44 -10.05
N ASN A 363 -8.87 -14.40 -9.39
CA ASN A 363 -10.13 -14.88 -9.95
C ASN A 363 -10.55 -14.05 -11.18
N VAL A 364 -10.48 -12.72 -11.07
CA VAL A 364 -10.81 -11.81 -12.18
C VAL A 364 -9.90 -12.06 -13.38
N LEU A 365 -8.58 -12.19 -13.17
CA LEU A 365 -7.63 -12.48 -14.24
C LEU A 365 -7.99 -13.79 -14.97
N GLY A 366 -8.30 -14.84 -14.22
CA GLY A 366 -8.68 -16.14 -14.81
C GLY A 366 -9.94 -16.06 -15.68
N ILE A 367 -10.93 -15.25 -15.31
CA ILE A 367 -12.13 -14.98 -16.13
C ILE A 367 -11.74 -14.35 -17.48
N PHE A 368 -10.83 -13.35 -17.46
CA PHE A 368 -10.35 -12.71 -18.70
C PHE A 368 -9.53 -13.69 -19.56
N LEU A 369 -8.64 -14.48 -18.94
CA LEU A 369 -7.87 -15.49 -19.68
C LEU A 369 -8.76 -16.57 -20.31
N LEU A 370 -9.82 -17.00 -19.61
CA LEU A 370 -10.83 -17.89 -20.18
C LEU A 370 -11.49 -17.27 -21.42
N ALA A 371 -11.88 -15.99 -21.34
CA ALA A 371 -12.51 -15.30 -22.46
C ALA A 371 -11.59 -15.15 -23.69
N PHE A 372 -10.28 -14.93 -23.50
CA PHE A 372 -9.34 -14.77 -24.60
C PHE A 372 -8.85 -16.09 -25.20
N PHE A 373 -8.51 -17.07 -24.36
CA PHE A 373 -7.77 -18.27 -24.78
C PHE A 373 -8.63 -19.53 -24.83
N PHE A 374 -9.73 -19.61 -24.08
CA PHE A 374 -10.55 -20.82 -23.93
C PHE A 374 -11.94 -20.66 -24.56
N LYS A 375 -11.98 -20.43 -25.89
CA LYS A 375 -13.21 -20.11 -26.65
C LYS A 375 -14.34 -21.16 -26.55
N TYR A 376 -14.04 -22.38 -26.11
CA TYR A 376 -15.03 -23.44 -25.91
C TYR A 376 -15.80 -23.32 -24.58
N VAL A 377 -15.25 -22.62 -23.58
CA VAL A 377 -15.86 -22.45 -22.26
C VAL A 377 -16.93 -21.36 -22.33
N LYS A 378 -18.16 -21.69 -21.90
CA LYS A 378 -19.32 -20.77 -21.97
C LYS A 378 -19.50 -19.98 -20.68
N GLY A 379 -20.16 -18.83 -20.78
CA GLY A 379 -20.35 -17.88 -19.68
C GLY A 379 -20.95 -18.48 -18.40
N ASN A 380 -21.89 -19.42 -18.51
CA ASN A 380 -22.47 -20.09 -17.34
C ASN A 380 -21.43 -20.90 -16.55
N ALA A 381 -20.54 -21.63 -17.23
CA ALA A 381 -19.48 -22.39 -16.59
C ALA A 381 -18.46 -21.45 -15.93
N VAL A 382 -18.10 -20.36 -16.61
CA VAL A 382 -17.20 -19.32 -16.06
C VAL A 382 -17.80 -18.67 -14.81
N PHE A 383 -19.09 -18.32 -14.83
CA PHE A 383 -19.76 -17.65 -13.72
C PHE A 383 -19.82 -18.54 -12.46
N ILE A 384 -20.23 -19.80 -12.61
CA ILE A 384 -20.29 -20.75 -11.49
C ILE A 384 -18.88 -21.02 -10.95
N ALA A 385 -17.90 -21.25 -11.83
CA ALA A 385 -16.51 -21.42 -11.44
C ALA A 385 -15.99 -20.21 -10.67
N ALA A 386 -16.28 -18.99 -11.11
CA ALA A 386 -15.83 -17.77 -10.45
C ALA A 386 -16.37 -17.64 -9.02
N LEU A 387 -17.64 -18.00 -8.78
CA LEU A 387 -18.24 -17.98 -7.44
C LEU A 387 -17.59 -19.02 -6.52
N ILE A 388 -17.40 -20.25 -7.01
CA ILE A 388 -16.76 -21.32 -6.24
C ILE A 388 -15.31 -20.96 -5.93
N THR A 389 -14.55 -20.47 -6.92
CA THR A 389 -13.17 -20.00 -6.74
C THR A 389 -13.11 -18.92 -5.68
N GLN A 390 -14.00 -17.93 -5.74
CA GLN A 390 -13.97 -16.82 -4.78
C GLN A 390 -14.19 -17.31 -3.34
N ALA A 391 -15.13 -18.23 -3.14
CA ALA A 391 -15.37 -18.83 -1.83
C ALA A 391 -14.13 -19.60 -1.33
N ILE A 392 -13.52 -20.42 -2.20
CA ILE A 392 -12.31 -21.20 -1.84
C ILE A 392 -11.13 -20.28 -1.53
N VAL A 393 -10.92 -19.20 -2.30
CA VAL A 393 -9.83 -18.24 -2.05
C VAL A 393 -10.04 -17.51 -0.72
N ILE A 394 -11.27 -17.12 -0.39
CA ILE A 394 -11.58 -16.48 0.91
C ILE A 394 -11.32 -17.45 2.07
N ILE A 395 -11.73 -18.72 1.93
CA ILE A 395 -11.47 -19.77 2.92
C ILE A 395 -9.96 -20.00 3.06
N GLY A 396 -9.24 -20.14 1.94
CA GLY A 396 -7.80 -20.36 1.96
C GLY A 396 -7.01 -19.19 2.56
N TRP A 397 -7.47 -17.96 2.36
CA TRP A 397 -6.93 -16.79 3.06
C TRP A 397 -7.23 -16.82 4.56
N TRP A 398 -8.46 -17.16 4.96
CA TRP A 398 -8.86 -17.22 6.37
C TRP A 398 -8.09 -18.27 7.18
N TYR A 399 -7.77 -19.40 6.55
CA TYR A 399 -6.96 -20.49 7.14
C TYR A 399 -5.46 -20.40 6.83
N ASP A 400 -4.99 -19.29 6.25
CA ASP A 400 -3.59 -19.01 5.92
C ASP A 400 -2.90 -20.17 5.16
N TRP A 401 -3.56 -20.74 4.14
CA TRP A 401 -3.02 -21.87 3.35
C TRP A 401 -1.68 -21.54 2.66
N MET A 402 -1.49 -20.28 2.30
CA MET A 402 -0.31 -19.79 1.59
C MET A 402 -0.19 -18.28 1.75
N PRO A 403 0.98 -17.70 1.52
CA PRO A 403 1.13 -16.26 1.52
C PRO A 403 0.23 -15.59 0.51
N TYR A 404 -0.33 -14.44 0.89
CA TYR A 404 -1.36 -13.77 0.10
C TYR A 404 -0.97 -13.54 -1.37
N LEU A 405 0.31 -13.29 -1.71
CA LEU A 405 0.75 -13.10 -3.11
C LEU A 405 0.48 -14.33 -3.99
N TRP A 406 0.56 -15.55 -3.44
CA TRP A 406 0.30 -16.79 -4.15
C TRP A 406 -1.19 -16.99 -4.46
N LEU A 407 -2.09 -16.35 -3.71
CA LEU A 407 -3.54 -16.40 -3.98
C LEU A 407 -3.89 -15.90 -5.38
N ASN A 408 -3.07 -15.00 -5.96
CA ASN A 408 -3.26 -14.52 -7.33
C ASN A 408 -3.12 -15.65 -8.36
N LEU A 409 -2.02 -16.41 -8.28
CA LEU A 409 -1.80 -17.57 -9.15
C LEU A 409 -2.84 -18.66 -8.87
N PHE A 410 -3.05 -18.97 -7.59
CA PHE A 410 -3.99 -20.01 -7.17
C PHE A 410 -5.41 -19.72 -7.65
N GLY A 411 -5.94 -18.53 -7.37
CA GLY A 411 -7.28 -18.12 -7.80
C GLY A 411 -7.43 -18.12 -9.32
N CYS A 412 -6.41 -17.67 -10.05
CA CYS A 412 -6.42 -17.68 -11.52
C CYS A 412 -6.45 -19.10 -12.09
N GLY A 413 -5.59 -19.99 -11.58
CA GLY A 413 -5.56 -21.39 -12.02
C GLY A 413 -6.84 -22.13 -11.65
N LEU A 414 -7.37 -21.88 -10.44
CA LEU A 414 -8.55 -22.55 -9.92
C LEU A 414 -9.82 -22.21 -10.72
N VAL A 415 -10.05 -20.94 -11.07
CA VAL A 415 -11.21 -20.58 -11.90
C VAL A 415 -11.11 -21.15 -13.31
N ILE A 416 -9.91 -21.16 -13.92
CA ILE A 416 -9.70 -21.78 -15.23
C ILE A 416 -10.00 -23.27 -15.17
N GLY A 417 -9.43 -23.98 -14.19
CA GLY A 417 -9.63 -25.42 -14.00
C GLY A 417 -11.10 -25.77 -13.78
N MET A 418 -11.78 -25.09 -12.85
CA MET A 418 -13.19 -25.37 -12.56
C MET A 418 -14.11 -25.01 -13.72
N ALA A 419 -13.86 -23.92 -14.45
CA ALA A 419 -14.67 -23.56 -15.60
C ALA A 419 -14.54 -24.61 -16.72
N CYS A 420 -13.33 -25.12 -16.96
CA CYS A 420 -13.09 -26.20 -17.91
C CYS A 420 -13.81 -27.50 -17.49
N ILE A 421 -13.73 -27.88 -16.21
CA ILE A 421 -14.42 -29.07 -15.68
C ILE A 421 -15.94 -28.94 -15.81
N LEU A 422 -16.51 -27.80 -15.39
CA LEU A 422 -17.95 -27.54 -15.48
C LEU A 422 -18.44 -27.51 -16.94
N GLN A 423 -17.61 -27.04 -17.87
CA GLN A 423 -17.95 -27.04 -19.29
C GLN A 423 -18.11 -28.45 -19.87
N LEU A 424 -17.32 -29.43 -19.39
CA LEU A 424 -17.45 -30.82 -19.83
C LEU A 424 -18.84 -31.38 -19.51
N PHE A 425 -19.31 -31.20 -18.26
CA PHE A 425 -20.64 -31.64 -17.83
C PHE A 425 -21.79 -30.92 -18.51
N ASN A 426 -21.61 -29.64 -18.88
CA ASN A 426 -22.62 -28.91 -19.64
C ASN A 426 -22.71 -29.34 -21.12
N THR A 427 -21.65 -29.91 -21.67
CA THR A 427 -21.63 -30.36 -23.08
C THR A 427 -22.42 -31.67 -23.23
N GLU A 428 -22.37 -32.58 -22.26
CA GLU A 428 -23.15 -33.83 -22.23
C GLU A 428 -24.67 -33.60 -22.14
N LYS A 429 -25.10 -32.54 -21.45
CA LYS A 429 -26.52 -32.16 -21.37
C LYS A 429 -27.12 -31.68 -22.69
N ASN A 430 -26.29 -31.14 -23.60
CA ASN A 430 -26.77 -30.69 -24.91
C ASN A 430 -26.79 -31.81 -25.96
N ILE A 431 -26.02 -32.88 -25.75
CA ILE A 431 -25.98 -34.05 -26.66
C ILE A 431 -27.11 -35.05 -26.33
N SER A 432 -27.58 -35.09 -25.08
CA SER A 432 -28.67 -35.98 -24.64
C SER A 432 -30.09 -35.45 -24.93
N ILE A 433 -30.22 -34.25 -25.53
CA ILE A 433 -31.50 -33.61 -25.89
C ILE A 433 -31.68 -33.48 -27.42
N SER A 434 -30.68 -33.86 -28.22
CA SER A 434 -30.80 -34.04 -29.68
C SER A 434 -31.04 -35.51 -30.02
#